data_AF-A0A432ZAW2-F1
#
_entry.id   AF-A0A432ZAW2-F1
#
_cell.length_a   1.000
_cell.length_b   1.000
_cell.length_c   1.000
_cell.angle_alpha   90.00
_cell.angle_beta   90.00
_cell.angle_gamma   90.00
#
_symmetry.space_group_name_H-M   'P 1'
#
loop_
_entity.id
_entity.type
_entity.pdbx_description
1 polymer ?
#
loop_
_entity_poly.entity_id
_entity_poly.type
_entity_poly.pdbx_seq_one_letter_code
_entity_poly.pdbx_strand_id
1 'polypeptide(L)'
;MIRILVVGLTLLFTKVAVADDAIAQLSERVKMKTQVMVLGSAHLSTIKEPLAADALQEVLEPLARFKPTAIGVETLRPEDIIAMQHGSEAYHPILQQFVGTRLQTLAEQQQQTLAVTASQALAAMHELLAEQSLDSAKRIQLLQYAIAGYATDTAALQWHYLQRQAPQDSLSSELVDYLNRLTSTNNERNSVAAALAQRLQLNRIYPIDDHLDKDMYAPVVERLMPSYMASEYMKTLQASDYISKPEQLKQTGLERGEWLPLFQWLNSEAYQQQVINTDWTAFVDKDLDPESALARFALWEVRNLNMTSNIMRVVTEHIGGRVVIVVGANHKVFLERYLANMIAVELVQFNDLIAKE
;
A
#
# COMPACT_ATOMS: atom_id res chain seq x y z
N MET A 1 59.40 43.70 -7.67
CA MET A 1 58.98 42.30 -7.54
C MET A 1 57.90 42.24 -6.46
N ILE A 2 56.67 41.87 -6.82
CA ILE A 2 55.68 41.14 -6.01
C ILE A 2 54.55 40.82 -7.00
N ARG A 3 54.46 39.54 -7.39
CA ARG A 3 53.33 38.95 -8.10
C ARG A 3 52.32 38.56 -7.02
N ILE A 4 51.08 39.02 -7.09
CA ILE A 4 49.99 38.44 -6.31
C ILE A 4 49.07 37.72 -7.29
N LEU A 5 48.95 36.42 -7.01
CA LEU A 5 48.24 35.38 -7.72
C LEU A 5 46.73 35.70 -7.75
N VAL A 6 46.14 35.72 -8.94
CA VAL A 6 44.68 35.58 -9.08
C VAL A 6 44.39 34.09 -8.92
N VAL A 7 43.86 33.70 -7.75
CA VAL A 7 43.30 32.36 -7.56
C VAL A 7 41.93 32.36 -8.24
N GLY A 8 41.85 31.69 -9.38
CA GLY A 8 40.59 31.39 -10.05
C GLY A 8 39.76 30.48 -9.15
N LEU A 9 38.59 30.96 -8.74
CA LEU A 9 37.56 30.17 -8.09
C LEU A 9 36.95 29.23 -9.13
N THR A 10 37.51 28.04 -9.29
CA THR A 10 36.86 26.97 -10.06
C THR A 10 35.60 26.53 -9.34
N LEU A 11 34.45 26.93 -9.88
CA LEU A 11 33.13 26.42 -9.49
C LEU A 11 33.08 24.90 -9.71
N LEU A 12 33.06 24.14 -8.61
CA LEU A 12 32.76 22.70 -8.59
C LEU A 12 31.25 22.49 -8.79
N PHE A 13 30.75 22.72 -10.00
CA PHE A 13 29.40 22.31 -10.42
C PHE A 13 29.48 21.05 -11.28
N THR A 14 29.89 19.90 -10.74
CA THR A 14 30.06 18.71 -11.60
C THR A 14 29.90 17.41 -10.82
N LYS A 15 28.70 16.83 -10.85
CA LYS A 15 28.43 15.39 -11.10
C LYS A 15 26.96 15.03 -10.90
N VAL A 16 26.28 15.56 -9.88
CA VAL A 16 24.86 15.22 -9.58
C VAL A 16 23.93 15.78 -10.66
N ALA A 17 24.10 17.05 -11.04
CA ALA A 17 23.29 17.69 -12.09
C ALA A 17 23.38 17.01 -13.47
N VAL A 18 24.43 16.23 -13.74
CA VAL A 18 24.60 15.53 -15.03
C VAL A 18 23.73 14.28 -15.12
N ALA A 19 23.53 13.57 -14.00
CA ALA A 19 22.71 12.36 -13.97
C ALA A 19 21.21 12.69 -14.03
N ASP A 20 20.78 13.72 -13.29
CA ASP A 20 19.39 14.18 -13.29
C ASP A 20 18.96 14.64 -14.69
N ASP A 21 19.82 15.40 -15.38
CA ASP A 21 19.57 15.87 -16.75
C ASP A 21 19.52 14.71 -17.77
N ALA A 22 20.41 13.72 -17.66
CA ALA A 22 20.41 12.56 -18.56
C ALA A 22 19.18 11.65 -18.39
N ILE A 23 18.74 11.42 -17.15
CA ILE A 23 17.55 10.62 -16.85
C ILE A 23 16.29 11.38 -17.28
N ALA A 24 16.22 12.69 -17.06
CA ALA A 24 15.12 13.52 -17.55
C ALA A 24 14.98 13.45 -19.08
N GLN A 25 16.08 13.60 -19.82
CA GLN A 25 16.11 13.45 -21.28
C GLN A 25 15.74 12.03 -21.74
N LEU A 26 16.01 10.99 -20.92
CA LEU A 26 15.52 9.64 -21.20
C LEU A 26 14.00 9.55 -21.01
N SER A 27 13.47 10.12 -19.92
CA SER A 27 12.04 10.17 -19.61
C SER A 27 11.22 10.87 -20.71
N GLU A 28 11.74 11.95 -21.30
CA GLU A 28 11.10 12.65 -22.43
C GLU A 28 10.96 11.78 -23.69
N ARG A 29 11.84 10.79 -23.86
CA ARG A 29 11.85 9.88 -25.02
C ARG A 29 11.02 8.62 -24.79
N VAL A 30 10.42 8.46 -23.60
CA VAL A 30 9.58 7.30 -23.29
C VAL A 30 8.32 7.33 -24.14
N LYS A 31 8.13 6.29 -24.95
CA LYS A 31 7.01 6.17 -25.89
C LYS A 31 5.73 5.60 -25.27
N MET A 32 5.83 5.03 -24.08
CA MET A 32 4.73 4.38 -23.38
C MET A 32 4.92 4.56 -21.88
N LYS A 33 3.92 5.15 -21.22
CA LYS A 33 3.89 5.32 -19.77
C LYS A 33 2.76 4.50 -19.18
N THR A 34 3.01 3.95 -18.00
CA THR A 34 1.98 3.37 -17.13
C THR A 34 1.42 4.48 -16.25
N GLN A 35 0.11 4.64 -16.26
CA GLN A 35 -0.53 5.61 -15.38
C GLN A 35 -0.68 5.00 -13.99
N VAL A 36 -0.22 5.69 -12.95
CA VAL A 36 -0.31 5.24 -11.56
C VAL A 36 -1.09 6.26 -10.75
N MET A 37 -2.15 5.79 -10.10
CA MET A 37 -2.93 6.58 -9.15
C MET A 37 -2.68 6.05 -7.74
N VAL A 38 -2.19 6.91 -6.85
CA VAL A 38 -2.11 6.60 -5.42
C VAL A 38 -3.35 7.14 -4.73
N LEU A 39 -4.23 6.26 -4.31
CA LEU A 39 -5.46 6.57 -3.58
C LEU A 39 -5.20 6.44 -2.08
N GLY A 40 -5.13 7.59 -1.41
CA GLY A 40 -5.11 7.69 0.03
C GLY A 40 -6.48 7.34 0.64
N SER A 41 -6.48 6.54 1.69
CA SER A 41 -7.64 6.18 2.50
C SER A 41 -7.40 6.41 3.99
N ALA A 42 -8.48 6.47 4.76
CA ALA A 42 -8.45 6.39 6.22
C ALA A 42 -8.80 4.96 6.64
N HIS A 43 -7.94 4.29 7.40
CA HIS A 43 -8.07 2.88 7.81
C HIS A 43 -9.50 2.52 8.26
N LEU A 44 -10.29 1.98 7.32
CA LEU A 44 -11.72 1.68 7.51
C LEU A 44 -11.96 0.52 8.49
N SER A 45 -10.90 -0.22 8.84
CA SER A 45 -10.92 -1.28 9.86
C SER A 45 -11.23 -0.79 11.28
N THR A 46 -11.18 0.52 11.51
CA THR A 46 -11.62 1.13 12.77
C THR A 46 -13.14 1.14 12.93
N ILE A 47 -13.90 0.96 11.84
CA ILE A 47 -15.36 0.94 11.82
C ILE A 47 -15.84 -0.47 12.14
N LYS A 48 -16.57 -0.63 13.25
CA LYS A 48 -17.04 -1.96 13.72
C LYS A 48 -18.37 -2.36 13.10
N GLU A 49 -19.22 -1.39 12.78
CA GLU A 49 -20.52 -1.57 12.16
C GLU A 49 -20.34 -1.92 10.68
N PRO A 50 -21.00 -2.96 10.13
CA PRO A 50 -20.88 -3.29 8.72
C PRO A 50 -21.26 -2.10 7.83
N LEU A 51 -20.37 -1.77 6.88
CA LEU A 51 -20.70 -0.78 5.85
C LEU A 51 -21.72 -1.35 4.87
N ALA A 52 -22.61 -0.50 4.36
CA ALA A 52 -23.49 -0.87 3.26
C ALA A 52 -22.66 -1.28 2.03
N ALA A 53 -23.13 -2.26 1.26
CA ALA A 53 -22.38 -2.81 0.12
C ALA A 53 -22.08 -1.76 -0.96
N ASP A 54 -22.90 -0.71 -1.05
CA ASP A 54 -22.80 0.42 -1.96
C ASP A 54 -22.29 1.71 -1.29
N ALA A 55 -21.86 1.65 -0.02
CA ALA A 55 -21.43 2.83 0.74
C ALA A 55 -20.33 3.63 0.02
N LEU A 56 -19.41 2.95 -0.67
CA LEU A 56 -18.30 3.58 -1.39
C LEU A 56 -18.56 3.73 -2.89
N GLN A 57 -19.81 3.64 -3.36
CA GLN A 57 -20.13 3.68 -4.78
C GLN A 57 -19.62 4.96 -5.45
N GLU A 58 -19.78 6.12 -4.81
CA GLU A 58 -19.31 7.42 -5.33
C GLU A 58 -17.78 7.50 -5.45
N VAL A 59 -17.05 6.71 -4.66
CA VAL A 59 -15.59 6.58 -4.75
C VAL A 59 -15.20 5.57 -5.83
N LEU A 60 -15.94 4.45 -5.92
CA LEU A 60 -15.71 3.36 -6.87
C LEU A 60 -16.00 3.76 -8.33
N GLU A 61 -17.00 4.62 -8.57
CA GLU A 61 -17.37 5.05 -9.93
C GLU A 61 -16.22 5.75 -10.69
N PRO A 62 -15.59 6.82 -10.15
CA PRO A 62 -14.40 7.41 -10.78
C PRO A 62 -13.25 6.42 -11.00
N LEU A 63 -12.99 5.55 -10.02
CA LEU A 63 -11.94 4.52 -10.12
C LEU A 63 -12.24 3.49 -11.22
N ALA A 64 -13.50 3.09 -11.37
CA ALA A 64 -13.92 2.18 -12.42
C ALA A 64 -13.85 2.83 -13.81
N ARG A 65 -14.16 4.12 -13.93
CA ARG A 65 -13.95 4.90 -15.17
C ARG A 65 -12.47 5.02 -15.54
N PHE A 66 -11.59 5.08 -14.55
CA PHE A 66 -10.15 4.99 -14.76
C PHE A 66 -9.73 3.62 -15.29
N LYS A 67 -10.54 2.56 -15.17
CA LYS A 67 -10.29 1.23 -15.75
C LYS A 67 -8.88 0.69 -15.43
N PRO A 68 -8.44 0.62 -14.16
CA PRO A 68 -7.16 0.02 -13.83
C PRO A 68 -7.05 -1.42 -14.32
N THR A 69 -5.86 -1.79 -14.78
CA THR A 69 -5.47 -3.15 -15.13
C THR A 69 -4.85 -3.89 -13.93
N ALA A 70 -4.39 -3.13 -12.93
CA ALA A 70 -3.88 -3.67 -11.66
C ALA A 70 -4.28 -2.80 -10.47
N ILE A 71 -4.45 -3.44 -9.32
CA ILE A 71 -4.76 -2.77 -8.06
C ILE A 71 -3.77 -3.26 -7.00
N GLY A 72 -3.02 -2.33 -6.42
CA GLY A 72 -2.12 -2.55 -5.29
C GLY A 72 -2.77 -2.18 -3.96
N VAL A 73 -2.43 -2.88 -2.88
CA VAL A 73 -2.96 -2.61 -1.53
C VAL A 73 -1.86 -2.62 -0.47
N GLU A 74 -2.04 -1.83 0.59
CA GLU A 74 -1.19 -1.82 1.79
C GLU A 74 -1.38 -3.12 2.60
N THR A 75 -0.77 -4.20 2.14
CA THR A 75 -0.65 -5.48 2.84
C THR A 75 0.72 -6.08 2.54
N LEU A 76 1.27 -6.80 3.52
CA LEU A 76 2.56 -7.45 3.39
C LEU A 76 2.58 -8.37 2.18
N ARG A 77 3.67 -8.31 1.43
CA ARG A 77 3.87 -9.25 0.34
C ARG A 77 4.11 -10.66 0.87
N PRO A 78 3.56 -11.67 0.16
CA PRO A 78 3.87 -13.07 0.42
C PRO A 78 5.35 -13.39 0.53
N GLU A 79 6.17 -12.83 -0.37
CA GLU A 79 7.61 -13.10 -0.34
C GLU A 79 8.28 -12.49 0.89
N ASP A 80 7.79 -11.33 1.36
CA ASP A 80 8.33 -10.66 2.53
C ASP A 80 7.91 -11.39 3.81
N ILE A 81 6.69 -11.97 3.85
CA ILE A 81 6.25 -12.87 4.93
C ILE A 81 7.17 -14.10 5.03
N ILE A 82 7.44 -14.76 3.90
CA ILE A 82 8.34 -15.92 3.85
C ILE A 82 9.75 -15.53 4.30
N ALA A 83 10.26 -14.37 3.85
CA ALA A 83 11.55 -13.86 4.29
C ALA A 83 11.59 -13.59 5.80
N MET A 84 10.54 -12.99 6.37
CA MET A 84 10.42 -12.72 7.79
C MET A 84 10.37 -14.00 8.63
N GLN A 85 9.67 -15.05 8.17
CA GLN A 85 9.62 -16.35 8.86
C GLN A 85 10.98 -17.03 8.99
N HIS A 86 11.90 -16.75 8.07
CA HIS A 86 13.27 -17.27 8.07
C HIS A 86 14.31 -16.21 8.49
N GLY A 87 13.86 -15.03 8.92
CA GLY A 87 14.68 -13.88 9.21
C GLY A 87 14.99 -13.69 10.71
N SER A 88 15.23 -12.43 11.08
CA SER A 88 15.50 -12.01 12.46
C SER A 88 14.31 -12.29 13.39
N GLU A 89 14.59 -12.59 14.66
CA GLU A 89 13.55 -12.72 15.68
C GLU A 89 12.73 -11.44 15.87
N ALA A 90 13.30 -10.28 15.50
CA ALA A 90 12.62 -8.99 15.51
C ALA A 90 11.34 -8.96 14.65
N TYR A 91 11.18 -9.89 13.70
CA TYR A 91 9.98 -9.98 12.86
C TYR A 91 8.82 -10.76 13.50
N HIS A 92 9.02 -11.49 14.61
CA HIS A 92 7.92 -12.26 15.24
C HIS A 92 6.71 -11.39 15.61
N PRO A 93 6.87 -10.20 16.23
CA PRO A 93 5.73 -9.33 16.52
C PRO A 93 5.00 -8.87 15.26
N ILE A 94 5.74 -8.67 14.15
CA ILE A 94 5.18 -8.25 12.85
C ILE A 94 4.38 -9.39 12.24
N LEU A 95 4.92 -10.61 12.21
CA LEU A 95 4.21 -11.80 11.76
C LEU A 95 2.95 -12.03 12.61
N GLN A 96 3.04 -11.87 13.94
CA GLN A 96 1.89 -12.01 14.82
C GLN A 96 0.81 -10.95 14.52
N GLN A 97 1.20 -9.69 14.33
CA GLN A 97 0.27 -8.57 14.14
C GLN A 97 -0.37 -8.58 12.75
N PHE A 98 0.41 -8.78 11.70
CA PHE A 98 -0.02 -8.57 10.30
C PHE A 98 -0.39 -9.86 9.56
N VAL A 99 0.16 -11.02 9.97
CA VAL A 99 -0.18 -12.34 9.39
C VAL A 99 -1.15 -13.07 10.33
N GLY A 100 -0.84 -13.12 11.62
CA GLY A 100 -1.64 -13.75 12.65
C GLY A 100 -1.54 -15.29 12.65
N THR A 101 -1.79 -15.90 13.82
CA THR A 101 -1.66 -17.36 14.00
C THR A 101 -2.60 -18.14 13.11
N ARG A 102 -3.82 -17.65 12.90
CA ARG A 102 -4.84 -18.38 12.15
C ARG A 102 -4.48 -18.56 10.67
N LEU A 103 -3.96 -17.52 10.03
CA LEU A 103 -3.49 -17.63 8.66
C LEU A 103 -2.26 -18.54 8.57
N GLN A 104 -1.33 -18.45 9.54
CA GLN A 104 -0.16 -19.34 9.59
C GLN A 104 -0.57 -20.81 9.63
N THR A 105 -1.49 -21.18 10.53
CA THR A 105 -2.01 -22.56 10.61
C THR A 105 -2.70 -22.99 9.32
N LEU A 106 -3.55 -22.15 8.73
CA LEU A 106 -4.24 -22.48 7.47
C LEU A 106 -3.27 -22.62 6.29
N ALA A 107 -2.25 -21.77 6.20
CA ALA A 107 -1.22 -21.85 5.18
C ALA A 107 -0.43 -23.16 5.29
N GLU A 108 0.00 -23.52 6.50
CA GLU A 108 0.71 -24.79 6.77
C GLU A 108 -0.14 -26.01 6.40
N GLN A 109 -1.44 -26.00 6.75
CA GLN A 109 -2.37 -27.07 6.36
C GLN A 109 -2.53 -27.19 4.85
N GLN A 110 -2.63 -26.07 4.13
CA GLN A 110 -2.73 -26.07 2.66
C GLN A 110 -1.42 -26.53 2.02
N GLN A 111 -0.27 -26.09 2.52
CA GLN A 111 1.06 -26.55 2.09
C GLN A 111 1.20 -28.07 2.22
N GLN A 112 0.77 -28.64 3.35
CA GLN A 112 0.78 -30.09 3.57
C GLN A 112 -0.17 -30.83 2.62
N THR A 113 -1.41 -30.33 2.47
CA THR A 113 -2.43 -30.94 1.61
C THR A 113 -2.00 -30.96 0.14
N LEU A 114 -1.36 -29.88 -0.31
CA LEU A 114 -0.89 -29.71 -1.68
C LEU A 114 0.50 -30.30 -1.92
N ALA A 115 1.19 -30.74 -0.85
CA ALA A 115 2.58 -31.19 -0.86
C ALA A 115 3.56 -30.17 -1.50
N VAL A 116 3.44 -28.89 -1.13
CA VAL A 116 4.27 -27.78 -1.63
C VAL A 116 4.77 -26.90 -0.49
N THR A 117 5.89 -26.21 -0.71
CA THR A 117 6.33 -25.08 0.15
C THR A 117 5.54 -23.81 -0.16
N ALA A 118 5.61 -22.80 0.71
CA ALA A 118 5.03 -21.48 0.46
C ALA A 118 5.47 -20.88 -0.90
N SER A 119 6.78 -20.94 -1.19
CA SER A 119 7.34 -20.41 -2.44
C SER A 119 6.88 -21.19 -3.67
N GLN A 120 6.75 -22.52 -3.56
CA GLN A 120 6.19 -23.36 -4.63
C GLN A 120 4.71 -23.06 -4.86
N ALA A 121 3.94 -22.82 -3.80
CA ALA A 121 2.53 -22.42 -3.90
C ALA A 121 2.39 -21.05 -4.61
N LEU A 122 3.24 -20.07 -4.30
CA LEU A 122 3.24 -18.79 -4.99
C LEU A 122 3.59 -18.92 -6.49
N ALA A 123 4.55 -19.77 -6.84
CA ALA A 123 4.87 -20.05 -8.23
C ALA A 123 3.66 -20.66 -8.97
N ALA A 124 3.03 -21.68 -8.39
CA ALA A 124 1.83 -22.31 -8.95
C ALA A 124 0.63 -21.33 -9.05
N MET A 125 0.48 -20.43 -8.06
CA MET A 125 -0.50 -19.36 -8.09
C MET A 125 -0.28 -18.43 -9.30
N HIS A 126 0.96 -18.00 -9.55
CA HIS A 126 1.29 -17.14 -10.68
C HIS A 126 1.08 -17.84 -12.03
N GLU A 127 1.39 -19.14 -12.14
CA GLU A 127 1.12 -19.92 -13.35
C GLU A 127 -0.37 -19.98 -13.67
N LEU A 128 -1.23 -20.24 -12.68
CA LEU A 128 -2.69 -20.24 -12.85
C LEU A 128 -3.22 -18.85 -13.23
N LEU A 129 -2.67 -17.78 -12.66
CA LEU A 129 -3.09 -16.41 -12.96
C LEU A 129 -2.77 -15.98 -14.40
N ALA A 130 -1.86 -16.65 -15.09
CA ALA A 130 -1.55 -16.40 -16.49
C ALA A 130 -2.58 -17.02 -17.46
N GLU A 131 -3.50 -17.85 -16.97
CA GLU A 131 -4.55 -18.44 -17.80
C GLU A 131 -5.61 -17.40 -18.23
N GLN A 132 -6.12 -17.54 -19.45
CA GLN A 132 -7.11 -16.60 -20.01
C GLN A 132 -8.47 -16.66 -19.32
N SER A 133 -8.83 -17.82 -18.76
CA SER A 133 -10.13 -18.04 -18.11
C SER A 133 -9.99 -18.98 -16.92
N LEU A 134 -10.61 -18.61 -15.80
CA LEU A 134 -10.64 -19.41 -14.58
C LEU A 134 -12.07 -19.87 -14.32
N ASP A 135 -12.32 -21.17 -14.47
CA ASP A 135 -13.54 -21.83 -14.01
C ASP A 135 -13.54 -21.99 -12.47
N SER A 136 -14.66 -22.45 -11.90
CA SER A 136 -14.79 -22.61 -10.45
C SER A 136 -13.71 -23.53 -9.85
N ALA A 137 -13.32 -24.60 -10.53
CA ALA A 137 -12.31 -25.54 -10.04
C ALA A 137 -10.91 -24.88 -10.00
N LYS A 138 -10.54 -24.16 -11.06
CA LYS A 138 -9.29 -23.39 -11.11
C LYS A 138 -9.27 -22.25 -10.09
N ARG A 139 -10.41 -21.59 -9.85
CA ARG A 139 -10.52 -20.55 -8.80
C ARG A 139 -10.33 -21.13 -7.40
N ILE A 140 -10.88 -22.33 -7.14
CA ILE A 140 -10.64 -23.05 -5.87
C ILE A 140 -9.15 -23.38 -5.73
N GLN A 141 -8.54 -23.93 -6.78
CA GLN A 141 -7.11 -24.27 -6.76
C GLN A 141 -6.23 -23.02 -6.56
N LEU A 142 -6.54 -21.94 -7.28
CA LEU A 142 -5.87 -20.64 -7.14
C LEU A 142 -5.98 -20.10 -5.71
N LEU A 143 -7.17 -20.21 -5.11
CA LEU A 143 -7.40 -19.82 -3.71
C LEU A 143 -6.54 -20.65 -2.75
N GLN A 144 -6.48 -21.97 -2.94
CA GLN A 144 -5.70 -22.87 -2.08
C GLN A 144 -4.21 -22.55 -2.15
N TYR A 145 -3.67 -22.35 -3.36
CA TYR A 145 -2.28 -21.89 -3.52
C TYR A 145 -2.04 -20.50 -2.94
N ALA A 146 -2.99 -19.58 -3.09
CA ALA A 146 -2.90 -18.25 -2.50
C ALA A 146 -2.81 -18.33 -0.96
N ILE A 147 -3.62 -19.17 -0.31
CA ILE A 147 -3.54 -19.38 1.15
C ILE A 147 -2.23 -20.07 1.54
N ALA A 148 -1.84 -21.13 0.84
CA ALA A 148 -0.55 -21.83 1.08
C ALA A 148 0.66 -20.90 0.92
N GLY A 149 0.55 -19.89 0.05
CA GLY A 149 1.57 -18.88 -0.19
C GLY A 149 1.40 -17.59 0.61
N TYR A 150 0.42 -17.46 1.51
CA TYR A 150 0.11 -16.22 2.27
C TYR A 150 -0.44 -15.04 1.43
N ALA A 151 -0.85 -15.24 0.18
CA ALA A 151 -1.45 -14.22 -0.70
C ALA A 151 -2.94 -13.98 -0.41
N THR A 152 -3.24 -13.45 0.78
CA THR A 152 -4.62 -13.32 1.28
C THR A 152 -5.54 -12.45 0.43
N ASP A 153 -5.06 -11.35 -0.13
CA ASP A 153 -5.90 -10.46 -0.97
C ASP A 153 -6.36 -11.16 -2.26
N THR A 154 -5.49 -11.99 -2.84
CA THR A 154 -5.86 -12.82 -4.00
C THR A 154 -6.84 -13.92 -3.60
N ALA A 155 -6.62 -14.59 -2.45
CA ALA A 155 -7.56 -15.57 -1.93
C ALA A 155 -8.96 -14.97 -1.65
N ALA A 156 -9.01 -13.78 -1.06
CA ALA A 156 -10.25 -13.04 -0.78
C ALA A 156 -11.01 -12.73 -2.08
N LEU A 157 -10.32 -12.23 -3.11
CA LEU A 157 -10.92 -11.96 -4.42
C LEU A 157 -11.48 -13.23 -5.06
N GLN A 158 -10.74 -14.34 -5.03
CA GLN A 158 -11.23 -15.61 -5.57
C GLN A 158 -12.43 -16.14 -4.79
N TRP A 159 -12.43 -16.00 -3.47
CA TRP A 159 -13.57 -16.39 -2.64
C TRP A 159 -14.83 -15.65 -3.02
N HIS A 160 -14.72 -14.34 -3.27
CA HIS A 160 -15.86 -13.54 -3.73
C HIS A 160 -16.44 -14.00 -5.08
N TYR A 161 -15.60 -14.44 -6.03
CA TYR A 161 -16.09 -15.04 -7.27
C TYR A 161 -16.81 -16.37 -7.03
N LEU A 162 -16.30 -17.20 -6.12
CA LEU A 162 -16.82 -18.53 -5.80
C LEU A 162 -18.15 -18.50 -5.03
N GLN A 163 -18.32 -17.55 -4.10
CA GLN A 163 -19.58 -17.38 -3.36
C GLN A 163 -20.81 -17.18 -4.28
N ARG A 164 -20.58 -16.71 -5.51
CA ARG A 164 -21.64 -16.50 -6.50
C ARG A 164 -21.92 -17.74 -7.36
N GLN A 165 -21.09 -18.78 -7.30
CA GLN A 165 -21.00 -19.79 -8.38
C GLN A 165 -20.67 -21.24 -7.95
N ALA A 166 -20.20 -21.53 -6.73
CA ALA A 166 -19.64 -22.85 -6.41
C ALA A 166 -20.26 -23.55 -5.17
N PRO A 167 -20.34 -24.90 -5.16
CA PRO A 167 -20.65 -25.67 -3.96
C PRO A 167 -19.48 -25.60 -2.97
N GLN A 168 -19.74 -25.27 -1.71
CA GLN A 168 -18.73 -25.04 -0.68
C GLN A 168 -17.99 -26.32 -0.21
N ASP A 169 -18.42 -27.50 -0.67
CA ASP A 169 -17.97 -28.81 -0.17
C ASP A 169 -16.50 -29.15 -0.48
N SER A 170 -15.85 -28.40 -1.38
CA SER A 170 -14.45 -28.63 -1.77
C SER A 170 -13.41 -27.98 -0.84
N LEU A 171 -13.85 -27.16 0.11
CA LEU A 171 -12.97 -26.46 1.06
C LEU A 171 -13.28 -26.91 2.49
N SER A 172 -12.27 -26.92 3.36
CA SER A 172 -12.51 -27.21 4.78
C SER A 172 -13.39 -26.12 5.41
N SER A 173 -14.23 -26.50 6.37
CA SER A 173 -15.09 -25.54 7.09
C SER A 173 -14.28 -24.42 7.74
N GLU A 174 -13.10 -24.73 8.29
CA GLU A 174 -12.21 -23.74 8.91
C GLU A 174 -11.70 -22.69 7.91
N LEU A 175 -11.37 -23.12 6.69
CA LEU A 175 -10.94 -22.22 5.63
C LEU A 175 -12.11 -21.38 5.11
N VAL A 176 -13.28 -21.97 4.89
CA VAL A 176 -14.50 -21.23 4.53
C VAL A 176 -14.81 -20.15 5.57
N ASP A 177 -14.74 -20.51 6.86
CA ASP A 177 -14.91 -19.58 7.96
C ASP A 177 -13.87 -18.45 7.97
N TYR A 178 -12.63 -18.75 7.61
CA TYR A 178 -11.57 -17.76 7.52
C TYR A 178 -11.84 -16.78 6.40
N LEU A 179 -12.16 -17.28 5.20
CA LEU A 179 -12.44 -16.47 4.03
C LEU A 179 -13.67 -15.60 4.23
N ASN A 180 -14.75 -16.13 4.82
CA ASN A 180 -15.93 -15.35 5.16
C ASN A 180 -15.62 -14.17 6.09
N ARG A 181 -14.76 -14.37 7.10
CA ARG A 181 -14.32 -13.30 7.99
C ARG A 181 -13.39 -12.31 7.28
N LEU A 182 -12.47 -12.82 6.47
CA LEU A 182 -11.54 -12.01 5.68
C LEU A 182 -12.29 -11.06 4.76
N THR A 183 -13.34 -11.53 4.06
CA THR A 183 -14.11 -10.75 3.09
C THR A 183 -15.24 -9.90 3.66
N SER A 184 -15.63 -10.10 4.92
CA SER A 184 -16.70 -9.31 5.57
C SER A 184 -16.18 -8.18 6.44
N THR A 185 -14.86 -8.09 6.63
CA THR A 185 -14.25 -7.04 7.45
C THR A 185 -14.28 -5.71 6.69
N ASN A 186 -14.72 -4.64 7.36
CA ASN A 186 -14.57 -3.27 6.85
C ASN A 186 -13.08 -2.95 6.73
N ASN A 187 -12.59 -2.80 5.52
CA ASN A 187 -11.27 -2.25 5.22
C ASN A 187 -11.26 -1.85 3.75
N GLU A 188 -10.24 -1.10 3.36
CA GLU A 188 -10.00 -0.64 2.00
C GLU A 188 -9.79 -1.78 1.02
N ARG A 189 -9.16 -2.86 1.47
CA ARG A 189 -8.82 -4.02 0.63
C ARG A 189 -10.09 -4.69 0.13
N ASN A 190 -11.10 -4.82 0.98
CA ASN A 190 -12.40 -5.37 0.61
C ASN A 190 -13.28 -4.33 -0.07
N SER A 191 -13.48 -3.19 0.59
CA SER A 191 -14.52 -2.21 0.23
C SER A 191 -14.15 -1.36 -0.98
N VAL A 192 -12.85 -1.22 -1.27
CA VAL A 192 -12.34 -0.48 -2.43
C VAL A 192 -11.67 -1.43 -3.41
N ALA A 193 -10.56 -2.07 -3.01
CA ALA A 193 -9.72 -2.81 -3.96
C ALA A 193 -10.41 -4.06 -4.53
N ALA A 194 -10.98 -4.92 -3.70
CA ALA A 194 -11.68 -6.13 -4.13
C ALA A 194 -12.97 -5.78 -4.87
N ALA A 195 -13.77 -4.84 -4.36
CA ALA A 195 -14.97 -4.35 -5.06
C ALA A 195 -14.64 -3.82 -6.47
N LEU A 196 -13.58 -3.01 -6.61
CA LEU A 196 -13.11 -2.50 -7.90
C LEU A 196 -12.58 -3.63 -8.80
N ALA A 197 -11.77 -4.55 -8.25
CA ALA A 197 -11.26 -5.71 -8.97
C ALA A 197 -12.39 -6.57 -9.55
N GLN A 198 -13.43 -6.84 -8.76
CA GLN A 198 -14.61 -7.60 -9.20
C GLN A 198 -15.36 -6.89 -10.32
N ARG A 199 -15.58 -5.58 -10.21
CA ARG A 199 -16.25 -4.79 -11.24
C ARG A 199 -15.50 -4.82 -12.57
N LEU A 200 -14.17 -4.86 -12.51
CA LEU A 200 -13.28 -4.91 -13.67
C LEU A 200 -12.89 -6.34 -14.08
N GLN A 201 -13.42 -7.35 -13.38
CA GLN A 201 -13.14 -8.77 -13.62
C GLN A 201 -11.63 -9.12 -13.54
N LEU A 202 -10.88 -8.43 -12.69
CA LEU A 202 -9.48 -8.74 -12.41
C LEU A 202 -9.39 -10.02 -11.59
N ASN A 203 -8.32 -10.79 -11.77
CA ASN A 203 -8.10 -12.05 -11.04
C ASN A 203 -7.08 -11.91 -9.90
N ARG A 204 -6.45 -10.75 -9.73
CA ARG A 204 -5.38 -10.54 -8.75
C ARG A 204 -5.48 -9.15 -8.11
N ILE A 205 -5.14 -9.10 -6.83
CA ILE A 205 -4.80 -7.88 -6.09
C ILE A 205 -3.34 -8.01 -5.65
N TYR A 206 -2.59 -6.92 -5.72
CA TYR A 206 -1.15 -6.90 -5.47
C TYR A 206 -0.85 -6.32 -4.08
N PRO A 207 -0.39 -7.11 -3.12
CA PRO A 207 0.14 -6.56 -1.86
C PRO A 207 1.42 -5.76 -2.17
N ILE A 208 1.54 -4.54 -1.64
CA ILE A 208 2.70 -3.68 -1.89
C ILE A 208 3.40 -3.17 -0.62
N ASP A 209 2.88 -3.50 0.56
CA ASP A 209 3.45 -3.00 1.82
C ASP A 209 4.79 -3.68 2.14
N ASP A 210 5.58 -3.03 2.98
CA ASP A 210 6.85 -3.51 3.48
C ASP A 210 7.00 -3.22 4.98
N HIS A 211 7.50 -4.21 5.72
CA HIS A 211 7.85 -4.07 7.14
C HIS A 211 9.23 -4.69 7.44
N LEU A 212 10.09 -4.82 6.42
CA LEU A 212 11.44 -5.33 6.64
C LEU A 212 12.33 -4.34 7.42
N ASP A 213 11.95 -3.06 7.51
CA ASP A 213 12.59 -2.06 8.38
C ASP A 213 12.49 -2.38 9.90
N LYS A 214 11.65 -3.36 10.26
CA LYS A 214 11.31 -3.65 11.66
C LYS A 214 12.41 -4.37 12.43
N ASP A 215 13.43 -4.88 11.74
CA ASP A 215 14.66 -5.35 12.38
C ASP A 215 15.44 -4.22 13.09
N MET A 216 15.27 -2.97 12.66
CA MET A 216 15.91 -1.78 13.24
C MET A 216 14.96 -0.91 14.08
N TYR A 217 13.65 -1.19 14.05
CA TYR A 217 12.63 -0.26 14.54
C TYR A 217 12.56 -0.14 16.08
N ALA A 218 12.64 -1.26 16.81
CA ALA A 218 12.44 -1.23 18.27
C ALA A 218 13.47 -0.35 19.01
N PRO A 219 14.79 -0.43 18.76
CA PRO A 219 15.76 0.45 19.40
C PRO A 219 15.57 1.94 19.05
N VAL A 220 15.10 2.24 17.83
CA VAL A 220 14.82 3.63 17.43
C VAL A 220 13.63 4.18 18.21
N VAL A 221 12.55 3.40 18.33
CA VAL A 221 11.38 3.80 19.12
C VAL A 221 11.73 3.99 20.59
N GLU A 222 12.48 3.07 21.19
CA GLU A 222 12.89 3.16 22.60
C GLU A 222 13.60 4.49 22.91
N ARG A 223 14.49 4.95 22.02
CA ARG A 223 15.18 6.24 22.17
C ARG A 223 14.29 7.44 21.92
N LEU A 224 13.33 7.33 21.00
CA LEU A 224 12.42 8.41 20.61
C LEU A 224 11.36 8.69 21.69
N MET A 225 10.78 7.65 22.27
CA MET A 225 9.57 7.75 23.10
C MET A 225 9.66 8.77 24.26
N PRO A 226 10.76 8.90 25.01
CA PRO A 226 10.86 9.89 26.08
C PRO A 226 10.62 11.33 25.59
N SER A 227 11.24 11.72 24.46
CA SER A 227 11.06 13.06 23.88
C SER A 227 9.65 13.21 23.28
N TYR A 228 9.13 12.17 22.65
CA TYR A 228 7.79 12.15 22.08
C TYR A 228 6.70 12.41 23.13
N MET A 229 6.80 11.76 24.30
CA MET A 229 5.83 11.94 25.38
C MET A 229 5.95 13.31 26.07
N ALA A 230 7.13 13.90 26.06
CA ALA A 230 7.38 15.23 26.64
C ALA A 230 6.99 16.38 25.69
N SER A 231 6.93 16.13 24.38
CA SER A 231 6.70 17.13 23.34
C SER A 231 5.38 17.90 23.51
N GLU A 232 5.47 19.23 23.48
CA GLU A 232 4.32 20.12 23.40
C GLU A 232 3.77 20.21 21.97
N TYR A 233 4.66 20.08 20.97
CA TYR A 233 4.24 20.02 19.58
C TYR A 233 3.33 18.82 19.30
N MET A 234 3.70 17.62 19.76
CA MET A 234 2.88 16.40 19.57
C MET A 234 1.54 16.49 20.31
N LYS A 235 1.49 17.09 21.50
CA LYS A 235 0.22 17.35 22.20
C LYS A 235 -0.68 18.29 21.40
N THR A 236 -0.11 19.36 20.87
CA THR A 236 -0.84 20.33 20.03
C THR A 236 -1.32 19.70 18.73
N LEU A 237 -0.47 18.90 18.08
CA LEU A 237 -0.81 18.14 16.87
C LEU A 237 -2.02 17.22 17.10
N GLN A 238 -2.05 16.50 18.23
CA GLN A 238 -3.13 15.59 18.56
C GLN A 238 -4.50 16.29 18.69
N ALA A 239 -4.52 17.58 19.02
CA ALA A 239 -5.72 18.40 19.13
C ALA A 239 -6.02 19.25 17.87
N SER A 240 -5.23 19.09 16.80
CA SER A 240 -5.31 19.93 15.60
C SER A 240 -6.42 19.51 14.63
N ASP A 241 -6.78 20.42 13.72
CA ASP A 241 -7.70 20.15 12.62
C ASP A 241 -7.19 19.08 11.64
N TYR A 242 -5.87 18.90 11.54
CA TYR A 242 -5.28 17.82 10.74
C TYR A 242 -5.75 16.44 11.21
N ILE A 243 -5.85 16.25 12.54
CA ILE A 243 -6.35 15.01 13.14
C ILE A 243 -7.88 14.95 13.11
N SER A 244 -8.56 16.05 13.47
CA SER A 244 -10.01 16.02 13.69
C SER A 244 -10.82 15.99 12.39
N LYS A 245 -10.34 16.61 11.31
CA LYS A 245 -11.12 16.74 10.05
C LYS A 245 -11.35 15.41 9.33
N PRO A 246 -10.36 14.52 9.12
CA PRO A 246 -10.61 13.20 8.55
C PRO A 246 -11.63 12.39 9.38
N GLU A 247 -11.56 12.48 10.71
CA GLU A 247 -12.50 11.80 11.61
C GLU A 247 -13.93 12.36 11.48
N GLN A 248 -14.09 13.68 11.35
CA GLN A 248 -15.40 14.31 11.09
C GLN A 248 -16.00 13.90 9.74
N LEU A 249 -15.17 13.84 8.69
CA LEU A 249 -15.61 13.40 7.36
C LEU A 249 -15.98 11.91 7.37
N LYS A 250 -15.21 11.08 8.07
CA LYS A 250 -15.53 9.66 8.31
C LYS A 250 -16.87 9.52 9.05
N GLN A 251 -17.11 10.32 10.08
CA GLN A 251 -18.38 10.32 10.80
C GLN A 251 -19.56 10.73 9.89
N THR A 252 -19.35 11.71 9.02
CA THR A 252 -20.35 12.11 8.01
C THR A 252 -20.65 10.96 7.05
N GLY A 253 -19.63 10.23 6.60
CA GLY A 253 -19.78 9.01 5.81
C GLY A 253 -20.61 7.92 6.51
N LEU A 254 -20.39 7.72 7.81
CA LEU A 254 -21.16 6.77 8.62
C LEU A 254 -22.63 7.19 8.80
N GLU A 255 -22.88 8.47 9.09
CA GLU A 255 -24.23 8.96 9.39
C GLU A 255 -25.09 9.16 8.14
N ARG A 256 -24.48 9.57 7.03
CA ARG A 256 -25.19 10.03 5.84
C ARG A 256 -24.89 9.23 4.57
N GLY A 257 -23.92 8.32 4.61
CA GLY A 257 -23.43 7.62 3.42
C GLY A 257 -22.53 8.49 2.52
N GLU A 258 -22.16 9.70 2.96
CA GLU A 258 -21.36 10.65 2.17
C GLU A 258 -19.85 10.38 2.34
N TRP A 259 -19.34 9.35 1.66
CA TRP A 259 -17.92 8.96 1.76
C TRP A 259 -16.99 9.72 0.83
N LEU A 260 -17.50 10.23 -0.30
CA LEU A 260 -16.70 10.93 -1.30
C LEU A 260 -15.93 12.14 -0.73
N PRO A 261 -16.51 12.99 0.14
CA PRO A 261 -15.79 14.12 0.74
C PRO A 261 -14.55 13.72 1.54
N LEU A 262 -14.58 12.57 2.24
CA LEU A 262 -13.42 12.04 2.96
C LEU A 262 -12.30 11.71 1.97
N PHE A 263 -12.59 10.93 0.93
CA PHE A 263 -11.60 10.54 -0.07
C PHE A 263 -11.08 11.74 -0.85
N GLN A 264 -11.93 12.71 -1.18
CA GLN A 264 -11.50 13.96 -1.82
C GLN A 264 -10.51 14.73 -0.94
N TRP A 265 -10.79 14.83 0.36
CA TRP A 265 -9.90 15.51 1.30
C TRP A 265 -8.55 14.80 1.42
N LEU A 266 -8.55 13.49 1.70
CA LEU A 266 -7.33 12.69 1.87
C LEU A 266 -6.44 12.65 0.62
N ASN A 267 -7.03 12.86 -0.56
CA ASN A 267 -6.30 12.90 -1.84
C ASN A 267 -6.05 14.32 -2.35
N SER A 268 -6.36 15.35 -1.56
CA SER A 268 -6.11 16.75 -1.92
C SER A 268 -4.65 17.16 -1.70
N GLU A 269 -4.18 18.15 -2.46
CA GLU A 269 -2.88 18.78 -2.22
C GLU A 269 -2.79 19.36 -0.80
N ALA A 270 -3.88 19.94 -0.29
CA ALA A 270 -3.93 20.51 1.06
C ALA A 270 -3.64 19.45 2.15
N TYR A 271 -4.22 18.25 2.04
CA TYR A 271 -3.92 17.17 2.99
C TYR A 271 -2.47 16.69 2.86
N GLN A 272 -1.96 16.52 1.64
CA GLN A 272 -0.55 16.16 1.43
C GLN A 272 0.42 17.17 2.03
N GLN A 273 0.12 18.47 1.90
CA GLN A 273 0.89 19.53 2.54
C GLN A 273 0.82 19.44 4.07
N GLN A 274 -0.32 19.09 4.67
CA GLN A 274 -0.43 18.88 6.11
C GLN A 274 0.37 17.67 6.59
N VAL A 275 0.36 16.55 5.85
CA VAL A 275 1.21 15.38 6.18
C VAL A 275 2.66 15.80 6.35
N ILE A 276 3.21 16.61 5.44
CA ILE A 276 4.61 17.06 5.52
C ILE A 276 4.80 18.18 6.56
N ASN A 277 4.02 19.25 6.47
CA ASN A 277 4.26 20.50 7.19
C ASN A 277 3.64 20.51 8.60
N THR A 278 2.91 19.46 8.99
CA THR A 278 2.25 19.38 10.30
C THR A 278 2.61 18.09 11.03
N ASP A 279 2.51 16.93 10.39
CA ASP A 279 2.84 15.64 11.01
C ASP A 279 4.36 15.36 10.96
N TRP A 280 4.91 15.18 9.76
CA TRP A 280 6.29 14.73 9.59
C TRP A 280 7.34 15.78 9.95
N THR A 281 7.02 17.08 9.90
CA THR A 281 7.90 18.15 10.41
C THR A 281 8.27 17.95 11.88
N ALA A 282 7.40 17.28 12.68
CA ALA A 282 7.67 16.99 14.09
C ALA A 282 9.00 16.26 14.28
N PHE A 283 9.34 15.38 13.34
CA PHE A 283 10.51 14.54 13.38
C PHE A 283 11.79 15.19 12.83
N VAL A 284 11.69 16.46 12.37
CA VAL A 284 12.80 17.15 11.69
C VAL A 284 13.26 18.36 12.49
N ASP A 285 12.36 19.26 12.88
CA ASP A 285 12.74 20.59 13.38
C ASP A 285 11.87 21.11 14.54
N LYS A 286 11.17 20.21 15.25
CA LYS A 286 10.38 20.55 16.44
C LYS A 286 11.11 20.17 17.73
N ASP A 287 10.39 19.74 18.76
CA ASP A 287 10.88 19.52 20.13
C ASP A 287 11.16 18.04 20.46
N LEU A 288 11.27 17.18 19.43
CA LEU A 288 11.72 15.79 19.58
C LEU A 288 13.25 15.69 19.66
N ASP A 289 13.75 14.59 20.23
CA ASP A 289 15.17 14.28 20.20
C ASP A 289 15.65 14.13 18.74
N PRO A 290 16.58 14.98 18.24
CA PRO A 290 16.86 15.04 16.81
C PRO A 290 17.41 13.74 16.22
N GLU A 291 18.24 12.99 16.97
CA GLU A 291 18.86 11.77 16.46
C GLU A 291 17.81 10.67 16.26
N SER A 292 17.04 10.37 17.31
CA SER A 292 16.01 9.32 17.24
C SER A 292 14.83 9.70 16.36
N ALA A 293 14.49 10.99 16.29
CA ALA A 293 13.45 11.51 15.40
C ALA A 293 13.84 11.36 13.92
N LEU A 294 15.07 11.75 13.54
CA LEU A 294 15.56 11.58 12.17
C LEU A 294 15.74 10.09 11.82
N ALA A 295 16.15 9.25 12.78
CA ALA A 295 16.19 7.80 12.57
C ALA A 295 14.77 7.23 12.30
N ARG A 296 13.75 7.70 13.04
CA ARG A 296 12.35 7.31 12.79
C ARG A 296 11.84 7.79 11.43
N PHE A 297 12.24 8.98 10.99
CA PHE A 297 11.95 9.48 9.65
C PHE A 297 12.61 8.61 8.59
N ALA A 298 13.90 8.28 8.75
CA ALA A 298 14.62 7.43 7.80
C ALA A 298 13.98 6.04 7.66
N LEU A 299 13.52 5.41 8.74
CA LEU A 299 12.79 4.14 8.65
C LEU A 299 11.43 4.27 7.92
N TRP A 300 10.77 5.43 8.02
CA TRP A 300 9.57 5.71 7.21
C TRP A 300 9.90 5.80 5.73
N GLU A 301 11.01 6.45 5.38
CA GLU A 301 11.48 6.51 3.99
C GLU A 301 11.84 5.13 3.47
N VAL A 302 12.51 4.28 4.27
CA VAL A 302 12.81 2.88 3.90
C VAL A 302 11.53 2.13 3.52
N ARG A 303 10.50 2.16 4.37
CA ARG A 303 9.22 1.50 4.09
C ARG A 303 8.61 2.04 2.78
N ASN A 304 8.53 3.36 2.60
CA ASN A 304 7.94 3.95 1.38
C ASN A 304 8.76 3.70 0.10
N LEU A 305 10.08 3.64 0.19
CA LEU A 305 10.96 3.26 -0.91
C LEU A 305 10.77 1.78 -1.30
N ASN A 306 10.65 0.89 -0.31
CA ASN A 306 10.36 -0.52 -0.54
C ASN A 306 8.96 -0.72 -1.13
N MET A 307 7.95 0.00 -0.63
CA MET A 307 6.62 0.04 -1.23
C MET A 307 6.66 0.55 -2.67
N THR A 308 7.45 1.59 -2.96
CA THR A 308 7.64 2.10 -4.33
C THR A 308 8.29 1.05 -5.24
N SER A 309 9.29 0.32 -4.74
CA SER A 309 9.90 -0.82 -5.44
C SER A 309 8.86 -1.90 -5.74
N ASN A 310 7.99 -2.22 -4.78
CA ASN A 310 6.90 -3.17 -4.96
C ASN A 310 5.89 -2.69 -6.02
N ILE A 311 5.52 -1.41 -6.01
CA ILE A 311 4.66 -0.81 -7.04
C ILE A 311 5.32 -0.91 -8.42
N MET A 312 6.64 -0.70 -8.52
CA MET A 312 7.35 -0.82 -9.79
C MET A 312 7.39 -2.26 -10.34
N ARG A 313 7.30 -3.29 -9.49
CA ARG A 313 7.08 -4.67 -9.94
C ARG A 313 5.71 -4.82 -10.60
N VAL A 314 4.67 -4.24 -10.01
CA VAL A 314 3.32 -4.21 -10.62
C VAL A 314 3.33 -3.45 -11.95
N VAL A 315 3.97 -2.27 -12.00
CA VAL A 315 4.13 -1.49 -13.23
C VAL A 315 4.82 -2.29 -14.33
N THR A 316 5.82 -3.10 -13.98
CA THR A 316 6.54 -3.96 -14.93
C THR A 316 5.63 -5.02 -15.56
N GLU A 317 4.74 -5.63 -14.77
CA GLU A 317 3.74 -6.58 -15.26
C GLU A 317 2.62 -5.91 -16.09
N HIS A 318 2.41 -4.61 -15.92
CA HIS A 318 1.29 -3.84 -16.50
C HIS A 318 1.75 -2.62 -17.30
N ILE A 319 2.86 -2.76 -18.04
CA ILE A 319 3.46 -1.63 -18.75
C ILE A 319 2.48 -1.03 -19.78
N GLY A 320 2.34 0.31 -19.78
CA GLY A 320 1.36 1.02 -20.62
C GLY A 320 -0.09 0.92 -20.14
N GLY A 321 -0.33 0.21 -19.02
CA GLY A 321 -1.63 0.08 -18.38
C GLY A 321 -1.92 1.18 -17.37
N ARG A 322 -2.86 0.88 -16.47
CA ARG A 322 -3.33 1.78 -15.41
C ARG A 322 -3.32 1.06 -14.08
N VAL A 323 -2.62 1.60 -13.10
CA VAL A 323 -2.45 1.00 -11.77
C VAL A 323 -3.08 1.90 -10.73
N VAL A 324 -3.91 1.34 -9.85
CA VAL A 324 -4.43 2.04 -8.66
C VAL A 324 -3.77 1.43 -7.42
N ILE A 325 -3.19 2.27 -6.56
CA ILE A 325 -2.61 1.87 -5.28
C ILE A 325 -3.52 2.38 -4.18
N VAL A 326 -4.07 1.48 -3.36
CA VAL A 326 -4.92 1.82 -2.23
C VAL A 326 -4.11 1.70 -0.95
N VAL A 327 -3.88 2.82 -0.27
CA VAL A 327 -2.93 2.94 0.86
C VAL A 327 -3.42 3.95 1.88
N GLY A 328 -2.95 3.86 3.12
CA GLY A 328 -3.12 4.92 4.12
C GLY A 328 -2.64 6.27 3.59
N ALA A 329 -3.44 7.31 3.76
CA ALA A 329 -3.22 8.61 3.12
C ALA A 329 -1.85 9.25 3.43
N ASN A 330 -1.23 8.93 4.58
CA ASN A 330 0.08 9.44 4.96
C ASN A 330 1.24 8.90 4.10
N HIS A 331 1.04 7.79 3.39
CA HIS A 331 2.02 7.26 2.43
C HIS A 331 1.97 8.00 1.10
N LYS A 332 0.82 8.57 0.71
CA LYS A 332 0.57 9.09 -0.64
C LYS A 332 1.63 10.09 -1.09
N VAL A 333 1.94 11.09 -0.27
CA VAL A 333 2.91 12.15 -0.61
C VAL A 333 4.34 11.60 -0.84
N PHE A 334 4.74 10.57 -0.09
CA PHE A 334 6.05 9.94 -0.26
C PHE A 334 6.09 9.05 -1.49
N LEU A 335 5.07 8.20 -1.68
CA LEU A 335 4.97 7.33 -2.85
C LEU A 335 4.92 8.14 -4.15
N GLU A 336 4.10 9.20 -4.21
CA GLU A 336 4.02 10.06 -5.39
C GLU A 336 5.35 10.76 -5.65
N ARG A 337 6.04 11.26 -4.62
CA ARG A 337 7.37 11.84 -4.77
C ARG A 337 8.37 10.86 -5.39
N TYR A 338 8.40 9.62 -4.92
CA TYR A 338 9.35 8.63 -5.45
C TYR A 338 8.94 8.13 -6.85
N LEU A 339 7.66 7.88 -7.08
CA LEU A 339 7.13 7.44 -8.38
C LEU A 339 7.28 8.50 -9.48
N ALA A 340 7.22 9.79 -9.14
CA ALA A 340 7.46 10.88 -10.08
C ALA A 340 8.85 10.84 -10.74
N ASN A 341 9.81 10.15 -10.11
CA ASN A 341 11.17 9.96 -10.65
C ASN A 341 11.28 8.74 -11.58
N MET A 342 10.23 7.95 -11.74
CA MET A 342 10.25 6.74 -12.57
C MET A 342 9.93 7.09 -14.02
N ILE A 343 10.87 6.85 -14.94
CA ILE A 343 10.80 7.33 -16.34
C ILE A 343 9.54 6.89 -17.09
N ALA A 344 8.99 5.72 -16.77
CA ALA A 344 7.84 5.13 -17.45
C ALA A 344 6.54 5.27 -16.65
N VAL A 345 6.50 6.10 -15.61
CA VAL A 345 5.33 6.34 -14.79
C VAL A 345 4.73 7.71 -15.10
N GLU A 346 3.41 7.77 -15.18
CA GLU A 346 2.62 9.00 -15.20
C GLU A 346 1.70 9.00 -13.98
N LEU A 347 1.83 9.98 -13.09
CA LEU A 347 0.95 10.08 -11.93
C LEU A 347 -0.40 10.68 -12.34
N VAL A 348 -1.50 10.06 -11.88
CA VAL A 348 -2.87 10.54 -12.09
C VAL A 348 -3.54 10.76 -10.74
N GLN A 349 -4.15 11.93 -10.56
CA GLN A 349 -4.80 12.28 -9.29
C GLN A 349 -6.26 11.85 -9.27
N PHE A 350 -6.71 11.33 -8.12
CA PHE A 350 -8.09 10.92 -7.90
C PHE A 350 -9.07 12.08 -8.08
N ASN A 351 -8.76 13.25 -7.52
CA ASN A 351 -9.65 14.42 -7.56
C ASN A 351 -9.86 14.96 -8.99
N ASP A 352 -8.89 14.75 -9.90
CA ASP A 352 -9.02 15.13 -11.32
C ASP A 352 -10.02 14.25 -12.08
N LEU A 353 -10.37 13.07 -11.56
CA LEU A 353 -11.38 12.19 -12.15
C LEU A 353 -12.80 12.54 -11.72
N ILE A 354 -12.94 13.24 -10.59
CA ILE A 354 -14.24 13.68 -10.05
C ILE A 354 -14.62 15.03 -10.66
N ALA A 355 -13.66 15.96 -10.80
CA ALA A 355 -13.91 17.30 -11.33
C ALA A 355 -14.27 17.36 -12.83
N LYS A 356 -14.34 16.20 -13.52
CA LYS A 356 -14.67 16.08 -14.95
C LYS A 356 -16.14 15.69 -15.19
N GLU A 357 -16.95 15.65 -14.14
CA GLU A 357 -18.42 15.62 -14.18
C GLU A 357 -18.97 17.03 -13.97
#